data_AF-A0A059LB63-F1
#
_entry.id   AF-A0A059LB63-F1
#
_cell.length_a   1.000
_cell.length_b   1.000
_cell.length_c   1.000
_cell.angle_alpha   90.00
_cell.angle_beta   90.00
_cell.angle_gamma   90.00
#
_symmetry.space_group_name_H-M   'P 1'
#
loop_
_entity.id
_entity.type
_entity.pdbx_description
1 polymer ?
#
loop_
_entity_poly.entity_id
_entity_poly.type
_entity_poly.pdbx_seq_one_letter_code
_entity_poly.pdbx_strand_id
1 'polypeptide(L)'
;APLQAVVLYAGAPMANASISVADLPPPAGLGTSCAGGVSLGAGEGAAVICTGASITGRYVSVSAPGRVSLCRVQVLPLAGNAALGKRVSSSQGSGGNPGALVDGDAQNGACTTVVSNAGLVAWLTVDLGYSAAVSTVVLANGDSTFVADLSVRLGDLPVVVGTENPVCAAAVSALPRTRVPIECVATGRYLTFYRALRQASDMYLCQAFVYLS
;
A
#
# COMPACT_ATOMS: atom_id res chain seq x y z
N ALA A 1 -5.77 15.96 -9.17
CA ALA A 1 -4.46 15.48 -8.68
C ALA A 1 -3.96 14.38 -9.60
N PRO A 2 -2.65 14.22 -9.79
CA PRO A 2 -2.13 13.11 -10.58
C PRO A 2 -2.55 11.78 -9.96
N LEU A 3 -2.92 10.85 -10.83
CA LEU A 3 -3.11 9.46 -10.47
C LEU A 3 -1.76 8.87 -10.07
N GLN A 4 -1.73 8.17 -8.94
CA GLN A 4 -0.54 7.49 -8.47
C GLN A 4 -0.63 5.99 -8.71
N ALA A 5 -1.74 5.38 -8.31
CA ALA A 5 -1.92 3.95 -8.41
C ALA A 5 -3.37 3.57 -8.72
N VAL A 6 -3.54 2.35 -9.20
CA VAL A 6 -4.84 1.68 -9.31
C VAL A 6 -4.74 0.35 -8.58
N VAL A 7 -5.65 0.10 -7.65
CA VAL A 7 -5.79 -1.23 -7.02
C VAL A 7 -6.86 -2.00 -7.76
N LEU A 8 -6.50 -3.21 -8.18
CA LEU A 8 -7.37 -4.14 -8.89
C LEU A 8 -7.56 -5.40 -8.05
N TYR A 9 -8.80 -5.87 -7.93
CA TYR A 9 -9.13 -7.19 -7.41
C TYR A 9 -9.83 -7.99 -8.49
N ALA A 10 -9.23 -9.11 -8.88
CA ALA A 10 -9.73 -9.94 -9.97
C ALA A 10 -10.79 -10.94 -9.49
N GLY A 11 -11.93 -10.99 -10.17
CA GLY A 11 -13.00 -11.97 -9.89
C GLY A 11 -12.74 -13.33 -10.53
N ALA A 12 -11.99 -13.35 -11.63
CA ALA A 12 -11.50 -14.54 -12.30
C ALA A 12 -10.11 -14.23 -12.87
N PRO A 13 -9.30 -15.23 -13.25
CA PRO A 13 -7.95 -14.97 -13.73
C PRO A 13 -7.96 -14.00 -14.92
N MET A 14 -7.02 -13.09 -14.99
CA MET A 14 -6.83 -12.16 -16.11
C MET A 14 -5.33 -12.01 -16.38
N ALA A 15 -4.96 -11.80 -17.65
CA ALA A 15 -3.57 -11.77 -18.06
C ALA A 15 -3.32 -10.62 -19.04
N ASN A 16 -2.13 -10.04 -18.94
CA ASN A 16 -1.65 -8.97 -19.80
C ASN A 16 -2.60 -7.78 -19.89
N ALA A 17 -3.24 -7.42 -18.79
CA ALA A 17 -4.07 -6.24 -18.74
C ALA A 17 -3.23 -4.95 -18.79
N SER A 18 -3.79 -3.93 -19.43
CA SER A 18 -3.28 -2.58 -19.52
C SER A 18 -4.23 -1.60 -18.85
N ILE A 19 -3.65 -0.58 -18.25
CA ILE A 19 -4.34 0.50 -17.56
C ILE A 19 -3.97 1.79 -18.27
N SER A 20 -4.98 2.55 -18.68
CA SER A 20 -4.79 3.86 -19.30
C SER A 20 -5.71 4.91 -18.68
N VAL A 21 -5.30 6.17 -18.81
CA VAL A 21 -6.03 7.32 -18.28
C VAL A 21 -6.29 8.33 -19.38
N ALA A 22 -7.52 8.81 -19.50
CA ALA A 22 -7.94 9.74 -20.54
C ALA A 22 -8.96 10.77 -20.03
N ASP A 23 -9.12 11.88 -20.73
CA ASP A 23 -10.19 12.86 -20.46
C ASP A 23 -11.50 12.54 -21.17
N LEU A 24 -11.46 11.66 -22.16
CA LEU A 24 -12.63 11.19 -22.91
C LEU A 24 -12.81 9.67 -22.71
N PRO A 25 -14.05 9.16 -22.66
CA PRO A 25 -14.29 7.74 -22.56
C PRO A 25 -13.86 7.01 -23.85
N PRO A 26 -13.46 5.73 -23.77
CA PRO A 26 -13.25 4.91 -24.95
C PRO A 26 -14.52 4.86 -25.84
N PRO A 27 -14.39 4.85 -27.18
CA PRO A 27 -13.15 4.73 -27.96
C PRO A 27 -12.50 6.07 -28.34
N ALA A 28 -13.05 7.21 -27.90
CA ALA A 28 -12.66 8.53 -28.42
C ALA A 28 -11.28 9.04 -27.93
N GLY A 29 -10.74 8.44 -26.86
CA GLY A 29 -9.44 8.81 -26.30
C GLY A 29 -8.47 7.64 -26.27
N LEU A 30 -7.35 7.74 -26.98
CA LEU A 30 -6.15 6.94 -26.68
C LEU A 30 -5.54 7.53 -25.40
N GLY A 31 -5.89 6.95 -24.26
CA GLY A 31 -5.42 7.41 -22.97
C GLY A 31 -3.90 7.28 -22.80
N THR A 32 -3.34 8.09 -21.92
CA THR A 32 -1.97 7.95 -21.43
C THR A 32 -1.82 6.60 -20.75
N SER A 33 -0.84 5.81 -21.17
CA SER A 33 -0.55 4.52 -20.53
C SER A 33 -0.12 4.74 -19.09
N CYS A 34 -0.84 4.13 -18.14
CA CYS A 34 -0.45 4.07 -16.74
C CYS A 34 0.42 2.85 -16.47
N ALA A 35 -0.03 1.66 -16.89
CA ALA A 35 0.69 0.41 -16.70
C ALA A 35 0.24 -0.64 -17.71
N GLY A 36 1.06 -1.68 -17.91
CA GLY A 36 0.75 -2.81 -18.79
C GLY A 36 1.32 -4.12 -18.25
N GLY A 37 0.85 -5.24 -18.81
CA GLY A 37 1.34 -6.58 -18.43
C GLY A 37 0.78 -7.09 -17.09
N VAL A 38 -0.28 -6.48 -16.56
CA VAL A 38 -0.85 -6.88 -15.27
C VAL A 38 -1.57 -8.22 -15.42
N SER A 39 -1.16 -9.21 -14.62
CA SER A 39 -1.77 -10.54 -14.59
C SER A 39 -2.13 -10.90 -13.16
N LEU A 40 -3.35 -11.38 -12.95
CA LEU A 40 -3.91 -11.69 -11.64
C LEU A 40 -4.66 -13.03 -11.68
N GLY A 41 -4.50 -13.84 -10.65
CA GLY A 41 -5.31 -15.03 -10.39
C GLY A 41 -6.72 -14.68 -9.92
N ALA A 42 -7.55 -15.71 -9.72
CA ALA A 42 -8.88 -15.53 -9.15
C ALA A 42 -8.77 -15.07 -7.67
N GLY A 43 -9.46 -14.00 -7.31
CA GLY A 43 -9.44 -13.43 -5.95
C GLY A 43 -8.16 -12.67 -5.60
N GLU A 44 -7.20 -12.59 -6.50
CA GLU A 44 -5.95 -11.86 -6.27
C GLU A 44 -6.17 -10.34 -6.38
N GLY A 45 -5.49 -9.59 -5.51
CA GLY A 45 -5.45 -8.14 -5.52
C GLY A 45 -4.04 -7.61 -5.76
N ALA A 46 -3.91 -6.57 -6.58
CA ALA A 46 -2.64 -5.90 -6.81
C ALA A 46 -2.79 -4.38 -6.82
N ALA A 47 -1.78 -3.70 -6.27
CA ALA A 47 -1.62 -2.25 -6.40
C ALA A 47 -0.67 -1.95 -7.55
N VAL A 48 -1.20 -1.37 -8.61
CA VAL A 48 -0.47 -1.04 -9.83
C VAL A 48 -0.08 0.43 -9.80
N ILE A 49 1.23 0.69 -9.73
CA ILE A 49 1.77 2.05 -9.79
C ILE A 49 1.78 2.51 -11.24
N CYS A 50 1.29 3.72 -11.48
CA CYS A 50 1.38 4.33 -12.79
C CYS A 50 2.82 4.75 -13.10
N THR A 51 3.40 4.19 -14.16
CA THR A 51 4.74 4.52 -14.64
C THR A 51 4.66 5.59 -15.72
N GLY A 52 4.70 6.86 -15.32
CA GLY A 52 4.67 8.00 -16.25
C GLY A 52 4.70 9.34 -15.51
N ALA A 53 5.17 10.40 -16.18
CA ALA A 53 5.10 11.76 -15.63
C ALA A 53 3.62 12.13 -15.39
N SER A 54 3.32 12.60 -14.17
CA SER A 54 2.01 13.14 -13.72
C SER A 54 0.80 12.74 -14.58
N ILE A 55 0.33 11.48 -14.42
CA ILE A 55 -0.83 10.99 -15.18
C ILE A 55 -2.10 11.67 -14.66
N THR A 56 -2.79 12.37 -15.54
CA THR A 56 -4.06 13.03 -15.23
C THR A 56 -5.11 12.65 -16.26
N GLY A 57 -6.36 12.58 -15.81
CA GLY A 57 -7.51 12.39 -16.67
C GLY A 57 -8.77 12.06 -15.88
N ARG A 58 -9.91 12.02 -16.57
CA ARG A 58 -11.24 11.75 -15.97
C ARG A 58 -11.61 10.26 -15.96
N TYR A 59 -11.09 9.47 -16.89
CA TYR A 59 -11.46 8.07 -17.09
C TYR A 59 -10.24 7.17 -16.91
N VAL A 60 -10.36 6.15 -16.06
CA VAL A 60 -9.39 5.04 -15.97
C VAL A 60 -9.98 3.84 -16.69
N SER A 61 -9.25 3.32 -17.68
CA SER A 61 -9.66 2.15 -18.45
C SER A 61 -8.74 0.99 -18.13
N VAL A 62 -9.33 -0.19 -17.86
CA VAL A 62 -8.61 -1.46 -17.76
C VAL A 62 -9.02 -2.31 -18.95
N SER A 63 -8.06 -2.71 -19.77
CA SER A 63 -8.30 -3.57 -20.93
C SER A 63 -7.34 -4.76 -20.93
N ALA A 64 -7.73 -5.88 -21.51
CA ALA A 64 -6.88 -7.06 -21.64
C ALA A 64 -7.15 -7.72 -23.01
N PRO A 65 -6.16 -8.38 -23.64
CA PRO A 65 -6.37 -9.05 -24.92
C PRO A 65 -7.44 -10.15 -24.88
N GLY A 66 -7.63 -10.78 -23.70
CA GLY A 66 -8.64 -11.79 -23.47
C GLY A 66 -9.86 -11.22 -22.75
N ARG A 67 -9.91 -11.43 -21.43
CA ARG A 67 -11.01 -10.96 -20.57
C ARG A 67 -10.49 -10.06 -19.47
N VAL A 68 -11.33 -9.11 -19.08
CA VAL A 68 -11.19 -8.37 -17.83
C VAL A 68 -12.29 -8.86 -16.89
N SER A 69 -11.91 -9.34 -15.70
CA SER A 69 -12.84 -9.79 -14.67
C SER A 69 -12.43 -9.17 -13.34
N LEU A 70 -13.09 -8.09 -12.96
CA LEU A 70 -12.76 -7.30 -11.78
C LEU A 70 -13.95 -7.31 -10.82
N CYS A 71 -13.70 -7.63 -9.56
CA CYS A 71 -14.70 -7.51 -8.49
C CYS A 71 -14.65 -6.13 -7.82
N ARG A 72 -13.47 -5.51 -7.80
CA ARG A 72 -13.26 -4.20 -7.19
C ARG A 72 -12.13 -3.46 -7.91
N VAL A 73 -12.31 -2.15 -8.08
CA VAL A 73 -11.30 -1.23 -8.61
C VAL A 73 -11.26 -0.02 -7.68
N GLN A 74 -10.07 0.39 -7.29
CA GLN A 74 -9.85 1.65 -6.57
C GLN A 74 -8.85 2.50 -7.32
N VAL A 75 -9.19 3.77 -7.50
CA VAL A 75 -8.34 4.76 -8.18
C VAL A 75 -7.73 5.64 -7.09
N LEU A 76 -6.40 5.63 -7.01
CA LEU A 76 -5.66 6.12 -5.85
C LEU A 76 -4.78 7.32 -6.26
N PRO A 77 -5.25 8.56 -6.09
CA PRO A 77 -4.44 9.75 -6.34
C PRO A 77 -3.49 10.02 -5.17
N LEU A 78 -2.30 10.55 -5.45
CA LEU A 78 -1.33 10.89 -4.39
C LEU A 78 -1.90 11.88 -3.36
N ALA A 79 -2.70 12.85 -3.82
CA ALA A 79 -3.35 13.83 -2.94
C ALA A 79 -4.38 13.19 -1.98
N GLY A 80 -4.80 11.95 -2.23
CA GLY A 80 -5.67 11.18 -1.35
C GLY A 80 -4.93 10.37 -0.30
N ASN A 81 -3.59 10.32 -0.33
CA ASN A 81 -2.81 9.58 0.66
C ASN A 81 -2.82 10.32 2.01
N ALA A 82 -3.62 9.83 2.96
CA ALA A 82 -3.72 10.38 4.31
C ALA A 82 -2.42 10.27 5.12
N ALA A 83 -1.51 9.37 4.73
CA ALA A 83 -0.21 9.23 5.36
C ALA A 83 0.85 10.20 4.83
N LEU A 84 0.60 10.92 3.73
CA LEU A 84 1.59 11.79 3.10
C LEU A 84 2.12 12.85 4.08
N GLY A 85 3.44 12.86 4.28
CA GLY A 85 4.15 13.80 5.15
C GLY A 85 3.84 13.66 6.64
N LYS A 86 3.23 12.54 7.06
CA LYS A 86 2.86 12.31 8.47
C LYS A 86 4.07 11.92 9.31
N ARG A 87 3.88 11.92 10.64
CA ARG A 87 4.93 11.52 11.56
C ARG A 87 5.01 10.00 11.64
N VAL A 88 6.23 9.48 11.65
CA VAL A 88 6.51 8.05 11.76
C VAL A 88 7.34 7.80 13.02
N SER A 89 6.92 6.82 13.81
CA SER A 89 7.65 6.29 14.97
C SER A 89 7.84 4.79 14.82
N SER A 90 8.85 4.22 15.47
CA SER A 90 9.17 2.80 15.37
C SER A 90 9.59 2.20 16.70
N SER A 91 9.67 0.87 16.75
CA SER A 91 10.44 0.17 17.78
C SER A 91 11.91 0.60 17.78
N GLN A 92 12.62 0.32 18.87
CA GLN A 92 14.07 0.58 18.97
C GLN A 92 14.84 -0.11 17.83
N GLY A 93 15.83 0.59 17.26
CA GLY A 93 16.68 0.06 16.18
C GLY A 93 16.30 0.53 14.77
N SER A 94 15.60 1.65 14.60
CA SER A 94 15.36 2.17 13.23
C SER A 94 16.65 2.66 12.58
N GLY A 95 17.09 1.97 11.53
CA GLY A 95 18.01 2.53 10.55
C GLY A 95 17.25 3.30 9.45
N GLY A 96 17.89 4.30 8.84
CA GLY A 96 17.30 5.05 7.72
C GLY A 96 16.34 6.18 8.14
N ASN A 97 15.66 6.78 7.16
CA ASN A 97 14.77 7.92 7.36
C ASN A 97 13.32 7.45 7.57
N PRO A 98 12.70 7.64 8.75
CA PRO A 98 11.29 7.29 8.97
C PRO A 98 10.33 8.02 8.03
N GLY A 99 10.72 9.18 7.50
CA GLY A 99 9.94 9.92 6.52
C GLY A 99 9.79 9.22 5.17
N ALA A 100 10.65 8.26 4.83
CA ALA A 100 10.55 7.51 3.57
C ALA A 100 9.22 6.75 3.46
N LEU A 101 8.73 6.17 4.56
CA LEU A 101 7.46 5.45 4.62
C LEU A 101 6.24 6.31 4.22
N VAL A 102 6.39 7.64 4.19
CA VAL A 102 5.29 8.60 4.06
C VAL A 102 5.61 9.75 3.08
N ASP A 103 6.66 9.63 2.28
CA ASP A 103 7.11 10.71 1.37
C ASP A 103 6.33 10.77 0.04
N GLY A 104 5.48 9.79 -0.23
CA GLY A 104 4.71 9.69 -1.46
C GLY A 104 5.47 9.12 -2.67
N ASP A 105 6.73 8.70 -2.53
CA ASP A 105 7.44 7.95 -3.57
C ASP A 105 6.83 6.55 -3.76
N ALA A 106 6.20 6.35 -4.93
CA ALA A 106 5.63 5.05 -5.33
C ALA A 106 6.66 4.11 -5.99
N GLN A 107 7.88 4.58 -6.26
CA GLN A 107 8.92 3.81 -6.93
C GLN A 107 9.76 2.95 -5.98
N ASN A 108 9.48 3.01 -4.66
CA ASN A 108 10.21 2.29 -3.62
C ASN A 108 11.71 2.68 -3.60
N GLY A 109 12.04 3.95 -3.87
CA GLY A 109 13.42 4.44 -3.99
C GLY A 109 14.13 4.56 -2.64
N ALA A 110 13.40 4.94 -1.59
CA ALA A 110 13.90 4.98 -0.22
C ALA A 110 13.02 4.12 0.70
N CYS A 111 13.62 3.52 1.73
CA CYS A 111 12.88 2.70 2.68
C CYS A 111 13.24 3.01 4.13
N THR A 112 12.23 2.98 4.99
CA THR A 112 12.40 2.98 6.43
C THR A 112 12.75 1.57 6.87
N THR A 113 13.76 1.46 7.74
CA THR A 113 14.21 0.17 8.25
C THR A 113 14.01 0.12 9.75
N VAL A 114 13.49 -0.99 10.24
CA VAL A 114 13.47 -1.31 11.66
C VAL A 114 14.30 -2.56 11.81
N VAL A 115 15.42 -2.46 12.54
CA VAL A 115 16.27 -3.59 12.85
C VAL A 115 15.93 -4.06 14.26
N SER A 116 15.39 -5.27 14.37
CA SER A 116 15.09 -5.86 15.68
C SER A 116 16.09 -6.99 15.96
N ASN A 117 16.82 -6.90 17.07
CA ASN A 117 17.65 -8.01 17.54
C ASN A 117 16.78 -9.24 17.86
N ALA A 118 17.39 -10.43 17.89
CA ALA A 118 16.65 -11.67 18.12
C ALA A 118 15.78 -11.63 19.39
N GLY A 119 14.48 -11.85 19.21
CA GLY A 119 13.48 -11.83 20.29
C GLY A 119 12.77 -10.49 20.49
N LEU A 120 13.05 -9.47 19.67
CA LEU A 120 12.35 -8.18 19.70
C LEU A 120 11.31 -8.08 18.57
N VAL A 121 10.15 -7.52 18.91
CA VAL A 121 9.09 -7.16 17.96
C VAL A 121 9.52 -5.98 17.09
N ALA A 122 9.13 -5.98 15.82
CA ALA A 122 9.37 -4.86 14.91
C ALA A 122 8.04 -4.15 14.63
N TRP A 123 8.01 -2.83 14.82
CA TRP A 123 6.84 -2.03 14.46
C TRP A 123 7.20 -0.66 13.91
N LEU A 124 6.35 -0.19 13.01
CA LEU A 124 6.33 1.16 12.43
C LEU A 124 4.92 1.71 12.56
N THR A 125 4.79 2.91 13.10
CA THR A 125 3.51 3.59 13.31
C THR A 125 3.51 4.92 12.60
N VAL A 126 2.49 5.14 11.78
CA VAL A 126 2.15 6.42 11.19
C VAL A 126 1.11 7.11 12.06
N ASP A 127 1.42 8.31 12.56
CA ASP A 127 0.44 9.19 13.20
C ASP A 127 -0.26 10.03 12.13
N LEU A 128 -1.50 9.66 11.78
CA LEU A 128 -2.31 10.36 10.78
C LEU A 128 -2.67 11.80 11.20
N GLY A 129 -2.50 12.13 12.49
CA GLY A 129 -2.76 13.44 13.09
C GLY A 129 -4.20 13.64 13.56
N TYR A 130 -5.13 12.81 13.11
CA TYR A 130 -6.54 12.78 13.51
C TYR A 130 -7.08 11.36 13.39
N SER A 131 -8.17 11.05 14.09
CA SER A 131 -8.86 9.76 13.95
C SER A 131 -9.56 9.71 12.59
N ALA A 132 -9.14 8.80 11.72
CA ALA A 132 -9.58 8.72 10.34
C ALA A 132 -10.21 7.36 10.04
N ALA A 133 -11.30 7.35 9.28
CA ALA A 133 -11.91 6.14 8.77
C ALA A 133 -11.10 5.64 7.57
N VAL A 134 -10.23 4.66 7.80
CA VAL A 134 -9.38 4.06 6.76
C VAL A 134 -10.15 2.91 6.12
N SER A 135 -9.98 2.75 4.81
CA SER A 135 -10.55 1.65 4.04
C SER A 135 -9.46 0.77 3.43
N THR A 136 -8.38 1.36 2.93
CA THR A 136 -7.33 0.63 2.21
C THR A 136 -5.96 1.21 2.53
N VAL A 137 -5.02 0.31 2.74
CA VAL A 137 -3.60 0.61 2.84
C VAL A 137 -2.88 -0.08 1.71
N VAL A 138 -2.10 0.63 0.90
CA VAL A 138 -1.16 0.02 -0.03
C VAL A 138 0.23 0.07 0.59
N LEU A 139 0.77 -1.09 0.91
CA LEU A 139 2.12 -1.22 1.42
C LEU A 139 3.08 -1.46 0.26
N ALA A 140 4.05 -0.56 0.09
CA ALA A 140 5.18 -0.80 -0.79
C ALA A 140 6.34 -1.40 0.02
N ASN A 141 6.55 -2.70 -0.17
CA ASN A 141 7.54 -3.46 0.56
C ASN A 141 8.96 -3.21 0.00
N GLY A 142 9.93 -3.18 0.90
CA GLY A 142 11.36 -3.18 0.59
C GLY A 142 11.86 -4.61 0.45
N ASP A 143 13.00 -4.91 1.07
CA ASP A 143 13.65 -6.22 0.95
C ASP A 143 13.16 -7.26 1.97
N SER A 144 12.17 -6.90 2.81
CA SER A 144 11.56 -7.86 3.74
C SER A 144 10.76 -8.93 3.00
N THR A 145 10.74 -10.14 3.56
CA THR A 145 9.76 -11.17 3.20
C THR A 145 8.81 -11.36 4.37
N PHE A 146 7.52 -11.21 4.10
CA PHE A 146 6.43 -11.49 5.05
C PHE A 146 5.67 -12.73 4.60
N VAL A 147 5.55 -13.70 5.50
CA VAL A 147 4.85 -14.97 5.28
C VAL A 147 3.77 -15.11 6.33
N ALA A 148 2.63 -14.47 6.06
CA ALA A 148 1.48 -14.43 6.96
C ALA A 148 1.82 -13.94 8.38
N ASP A 149 2.82 -13.08 8.53
CA ASP A 149 3.39 -12.66 9.82
C ASP A 149 3.43 -11.13 10.00
N LEU A 150 2.99 -10.36 9.00
CA LEU A 150 2.70 -8.95 9.16
C LEU A 150 1.25 -8.75 9.59
N SER A 151 1.05 -7.88 10.57
CA SER A 151 -0.26 -7.37 10.95
C SER A 151 -0.31 -5.85 10.82
N VAL A 152 -1.49 -5.34 10.46
CA VAL A 152 -1.78 -3.91 10.43
C VAL A 152 -2.83 -3.62 11.49
N ARG A 153 -2.55 -2.62 12.32
CA ARG A 153 -3.38 -2.19 13.44
C ARG A 153 -3.76 -0.73 13.25
N LEU A 154 -4.97 -0.38 13.66
CA LEU A 154 -5.47 0.99 13.58
C LEU A 154 -6.35 1.30 14.79
N GLY A 155 -6.07 2.42 15.45
CA GLY A 155 -6.87 2.91 16.56
C GLY A 155 -6.35 4.23 17.10
N ASP A 156 -6.93 4.67 18.21
CA ASP A 156 -6.64 5.98 18.81
C ASP A 156 -5.74 5.91 20.05
N LEU A 157 -5.30 4.71 20.45
CA LEU A 157 -4.38 4.56 21.58
C LEU A 157 -2.95 4.91 21.12
N PRO A 158 -2.23 5.78 21.86
CA PRO A 158 -0.82 6.03 21.60
C PRO A 158 0.00 4.74 21.63
N VAL A 159 0.93 4.61 20.68
CA VAL A 159 1.70 3.38 20.47
C VAL A 159 3.03 3.42 21.22
N VAL A 160 3.28 2.40 22.04
CA VAL A 160 4.52 2.22 22.82
C VAL A 160 5.23 0.92 22.41
N VAL A 161 4.50 -0.17 22.24
CA VAL A 161 5.02 -1.49 21.87
C VAL A 161 4.41 -2.07 20.59
N GLY A 162 3.50 -1.33 19.96
CA GLY A 162 2.95 -1.66 18.63
C GLY A 162 1.71 -2.55 18.64
N THR A 163 1.18 -2.90 19.82
CA THR A 163 0.05 -3.82 19.99
C THR A 163 -1.17 -3.21 20.65
N GLU A 164 -1.12 -1.92 21.00
CA GLU A 164 -2.16 -1.21 21.73
C GLU A 164 -3.47 -1.14 20.96
N ASN A 165 -3.38 -0.93 19.65
CA ASN A 165 -4.55 -0.77 18.78
C ASN A 165 -5.03 -2.11 18.19
N PRO A 166 -6.35 -2.24 17.91
CA PRO A 166 -6.92 -3.45 17.33
C PRO A 166 -6.34 -3.74 15.95
N VAL A 167 -6.26 -5.03 15.61
CA VAL A 167 -5.81 -5.50 14.30
C VAL A 167 -6.93 -5.26 13.29
N CYS A 168 -6.66 -4.50 12.23
CA CYS A 168 -7.59 -4.35 11.11
C CYS A 168 -7.26 -5.32 9.96
N ALA A 169 -6.01 -5.76 9.84
CA ALA A 169 -5.59 -6.80 8.91
C ALA A 169 -4.54 -7.71 9.56
N ALA A 170 -4.77 -9.02 9.53
CA ALA A 170 -3.87 -10.03 10.07
C ALA A 170 -3.28 -10.89 8.95
N ALA A 171 -2.15 -11.54 9.23
CA ALA A 171 -1.55 -12.53 8.34
C ALA A 171 -1.26 -12.01 6.92
N VAL A 172 -0.82 -10.76 6.81
CA VAL A 172 -0.43 -10.16 5.53
C VAL A 172 0.88 -10.81 5.07
N SER A 173 0.89 -11.29 3.83
CA SER A 173 2.09 -11.78 3.14
C SER A 173 2.54 -10.76 2.09
N ALA A 174 3.85 -10.60 1.93
CA ALA A 174 4.42 -9.78 0.88
C ALA A 174 5.82 -10.26 0.53
N LEU A 175 6.08 -10.36 -0.76
CA LEU A 175 7.42 -10.67 -1.29
C LEU A 175 8.27 -9.40 -1.33
N PRO A 176 9.61 -9.53 -1.35
CA PRO A 176 10.50 -8.38 -1.55
C PRO A 176 10.11 -7.56 -2.77
N ARG A 177 10.19 -6.23 -2.65
CA ARG A 177 9.96 -5.23 -3.71
C ARG A 177 8.58 -5.30 -4.36
N THR A 178 7.59 -5.87 -3.67
CA THR A 178 6.18 -5.89 -4.12
C THR A 178 5.36 -4.78 -3.49
N ARG A 179 4.18 -4.53 -4.08
CA ARG A 179 3.16 -3.66 -3.50
C ARG A 179 1.93 -4.50 -3.19
N VAL A 180 1.48 -4.44 -1.93
CA VAL A 180 0.37 -5.26 -1.47
C VAL A 180 -0.77 -4.36 -1.03
N PRO A 181 -1.96 -4.47 -1.65
CA PRO A 181 -3.14 -3.81 -1.14
C PRO A 181 -3.66 -4.58 0.09
N ILE A 182 -3.92 -3.84 1.16
CA ILE A 182 -4.39 -4.34 2.45
C ILE A 182 -5.73 -3.67 2.74
N GLU A 183 -6.77 -4.48 2.87
CA GLU A 183 -8.07 -4.01 3.35
C GLU A 183 -8.00 -3.83 4.86
N CYS A 184 -8.20 -2.60 5.32
CA CYS A 184 -8.13 -2.21 6.73
C CYS A 184 -9.31 -1.27 6.98
N VAL A 185 -10.50 -1.83 7.12
CA VAL A 185 -11.74 -1.07 7.35
C VAL A 185 -11.89 -0.83 8.84
N ALA A 186 -11.32 0.28 9.31
CA ALA A 186 -11.33 0.65 10.71
C ALA A 186 -11.18 2.18 10.87
N THR A 187 -11.45 2.68 12.08
CA THR A 187 -11.25 4.09 12.41
C THR A 187 -10.14 4.22 13.44
N GLY A 188 -9.22 5.16 13.23
CA GLY A 188 -8.18 5.47 14.20
C GLY A 188 -7.17 6.48 13.69
N ARG A 189 -6.34 6.97 14.61
CA ARG A 189 -5.26 7.93 14.33
C ARG A 189 -3.91 7.26 14.08
N TYR A 190 -3.63 6.16 14.75
CA TYR A 190 -2.33 5.49 14.72
C TYR A 190 -2.42 4.21 13.89
N LEU A 191 -1.83 4.25 12.69
CA LEU A 191 -1.72 3.08 11.82
C LEU A 191 -0.38 2.40 12.05
N THR A 192 -0.39 1.18 12.56
CA THR A 192 0.82 0.43 12.92
C THR A 192 0.99 -0.81 12.07
N PHE A 193 2.13 -0.91 11.40
CA PHE A 193 2.66 -2.15 10.85
C PHE A 193 3.43 -2.87 11.94
N TYR A 194 3.04 -4.10 12.24
CA TYR A 194 3.58 -4.86 13.35
C TYR A 194 3.91 -6.29 12.92
N ARG A 195 5.14 -6.71 13.18
CA ARG A 195 5.62 -8.08 12.96
C ARG A 195 6.06 -8.68 14.30
N ALA A 196 5.40 -9.77 14.71
CA ALA A 196 5.82 -10.56 15.86
C ALA A 196 6.67 -11.74 15.39
N LEU A 197 7.94 -11.75 15.74
CA LEU A 197 8.79 -12.92 15.56
C LEU A 197 9.57 -13.19 16.84
N ARG A 198 9.89 -14.48 17.06
CA ARG A 198 10.78 -14.93 18.15
C ARG A 198 12.27 -14.85 17.76
N GLN A 199 12.60 -14.24 16.61
CA GLN A 199 13.95 -14.12 16.03
C GLN A 199 14.16 -12.70 15.51
N ALA A 200 15.40 -12.39 15.09
CA ALA A 200 15.75 -11.05 14.61
C ALA A 200 14.89 -10.72 13.39
N SER A 201 14.27 -9.55 13.38
CA SER A 201 13.23 -9.23 12.42
C SER A 201 13.39 -7.85 11.88
N ASP A 202 13.99 -7.79 10.70
CA ASP A 202 14.14 -6.55 10.01
C ASP A 202 12.88 -6.28 9.19
N MET A 203 12.29 -5.10 9.37
CA MET A 203 11.23 -4.58 8.52
C MET A 203 11.79 -3.47 7.64
N TYR A 204 11.79 -3.69 6.34
CA TYR A 204 12.16 -2.75 5.30
C TYR A 204 10.90 -2.34 4.56
N LEU A 205 10.29 -1.22 4.95
CA LEU A 205 9.08 -0.71 4.33
C LEU A 205 9.38 0.58 3.60
N CYS A 206 9.01 0.66 2.32
CA CYS A 206 9.38 1.81 1.49
C CYS A 206 8.30 2.88 1.45
N GLN A 207 7.03 2.48 1.51
CA GLN A 207 5.93 3.44 1.46
C GLN A 207 4.64 2.85 2.03
N ALA A 208 3.86 3.68 2.72
CA ALA A 208 2.50 3.39 3.12
C ALA A 208 1.57 4.44 2.49
N PHE A 209 0.72 3.98 1.58
CA PHE A 209 -0.37 4.81 1.08
C PHE A 209 -1.65 4.46 1.83
N VAL A 210 -2.26 5.44 2.49
CA VAL A 210 -3.44 5.25 3.33
C VAL A 210 -4.61 6.00 2.72
N TYR A 211 -5.68 5.27 2.42
CA TYR A 211 -6.88 5.82 1.80
C TYR A 211 -8.08 5.65 2.70
N LEU A 212 -8.88 6.71 2.75
CA LEU A 212 -10.04 6.81 3.63
C LEU A 212 -11.29 6.23 2.96
N SER A 213 -12.31 5.90 3.76
CA SER A 213 -13.64 5.48 3.29
C SER A 213 -14.53 6.66 2.93
#